data_AF-A0A957KNX5-F1
#
_entry.id   AF-A0A957KNX5-F1
#
_cell.length_a   1.000
_cell.length_b   1.000
_cell.length_c   1.000
_cell.angle_alpha   90.00
_cell.angle_beta   90.00
_cell.angle_gamma   90.00
#
_symmetry.space_group_name_H-M   'P 1'
#
loop_
_entity.id
_entity.type
_entity.pdbx_description
1 polymer ?
#
loop_
_entity_poly.entity_id
_entity_poly.type
_entity_poly.pdbx_seq_one_letter_code
_entity_poly.pdbx_strand_id
1 'polypeptide(L)'
;VIAGGEPALRLSVEGAEDDIDQAVRDMQALGLSSGDVVVGIAASGRTPYTLAAMRYARAIDAKVGCIVNNPGTAMEETAHYPIVVLCGPEVITGSTRLKSGTAQKLVLNMITTASMVRLGKVYENLMIDVAPSNSKLTARAVGIIREITDADEATAQQALAAYGGVKAATFALLTGLQGDDVHDALAASDGHVKRALHTFKKRQES
;
A
#
# COMPACT_ATOMS: atom_id res chain seq x y z
N VAL A 1 -3.17 11.54 -6.77
CA VAL A 1 -3.49 12.89 -7.29
C VAL A 1 -2.25 13.77 -7.15
N ILE A 2 -2.06 14.72 -8.05
CA ILE A 2 -1.00 15.74 -7.98
C ILE A 2 -1.59 17.04 -8.48
N ALA A 3 -1.24 18.16 -7.83
CA ALA A 3 -1.65 19.49 -8.28
C ALA A 3 -1.20 19.72 -9.74
N GLY A 4 -2.11 20.14 -10.61
CA GLY A 4 -1.84 20.31 -12.04
C GLY A 4 -1.98 19.04 -12.89
N GLY A 5 -2.37 17.90 -12.29
CA GLY A 5 -2.72 16.68 -13.00
C GLY A 5 -1.54 15.95 -13.65
N GLU A 6 -1.83 15.11 -14.64
CA GLU A 6 -0.81 14.29 -15.32
C GLU A 6 0.38 15.08 -15.91
N PRO A 7 0.20 16.28 -16.49
CA PRO A 7 1.33 17.11 -16.95
C PRO A 7 2.36 17.40 -15.84
N ALA A 8 1.90 17.56 -14.59
CA ALA A 8 2.74 17.86 -13.44
C ALA A 8 3.72 16.72 -13.07
N LEU A 9 3.52 15.52 -13.62
CA LEU A 9 4.44 14.39 -13.42
C LEU A 9 5.78 14.57 -14.14
N ARG A 10 5.82 15.38 -15.20
CA ARG A 10 7.03 15.59 -16.01
C ARG A 10 7.54 17.01 -15.95
N LEU A 11 6.64 17.98 -15.82
CA LEU A 11 6.95 19.41 -15.88
C LEU A 11 6.24 20.12 -14.74
N SER A 12 6.88 21.10 -14.11
CA SER A 12 6.21 21.96 -13.14
C SER A 12 5.09 22.75 -13.82
N VAL A 13 3.90 22.77 -13.21
CA VAL A 13 2.76 23.57 -13.64
C VAL A 13 2.65 24.78 -12.71
N GLU A 14 2.85 25.98 -13.25
CA GLU A 14 2.86 27.22 -12.48
C GLU A 14 1.51 27.47 -11.81
N GLY A 15 1.53 27.86 -10.53
CA GLY A 15 0.33 28.18 -9.73
C GLY A 15 -0.54 26.99 -9.32
N ALA A 16 -0.27 25.78 -9.80
CA ALA A 16 -1.10 24.61 -9.50
C ALA A 16 -1.16 24.29 -8.00
N GLU A 17 -0.06 24.52 -7.26
CA GLU A 17 0.01 24.25 -5.82
C GLU A 17 -0.83 25.21 -4.97
N ASP A 18 -1.25 26.34 -5.54
CA ASP A 18 -2.08 27.37 -4.91
C ASP A 18 -3.57 27.25 -5.27
N ASP A 19 -3.94 26.36 -6.21
CA ASP A 19 -5.32 26.20 -6.69
C ASP A 19 -6.15 25.32 -5.73
N ILE A 20 -6.81 25.98 -4.77
CA ILE A 20 -7.68 25.35 -3.76
C ILE A 20 -8.91 24.70 -4.39
N ASP A 21 -9.52 25.33 -5.40
CA ASP A 21 -10.76 24.83 -5.99
C ASP A 21 -10.49 23.58 -6.84
N GLN A 22 -9.35 23.54 -7.52
CA GLN A 22 -8.94 22.35 -8.27
C GLN A 22 -8.71 21.16 -7.36
N ALA A 23 -8.15 21.37 -6.15
CA ALA A 23 -7.99 20.30 -5.18
C ALA A 23 -9.33 19.64 -4.83
N VAL A 24 -10.38 20.43 -4.62
CA VAL A 24 -11.74 19.92 -4.33
C VAL A 24 -12.32 19.19 -5.53
N ARG A 25 -12.21 19.77 -6.74
CA ARG A 25 -12.66 19.13 -7.99
C ARG A 25 -11.99 17.78 -8.21
N ASP A 26 -10.69 17.69 -7.95
CA ASP A 26 -9.93 16.44 -8.10
C ASP A 26 -10.38 15.37 -7.09
N MET A 27 -10.67 15.74 -5.84
CA MET A 27 -11.21 14.81 -4.85
C MET A 27 -12.61 14.31 -5.24
N GLN A 28 -13.45 15.19 -5.78
CA GLN A 28 -14.78 14.83 -6.29
C GLN A 28 -14.69 13.91 -7.51
N ALA A 29 -13.79 14.20 -8.45
CA ALA A 29 -13.58 13.39 -9.65
C ALA A 29 -13.07 11.98 -9.33
N LEU A 30 -12.31 11.83 -8.23
CA LEU A 30 -11.91 10.52 -7.71
C LEU A 30 -13.05 9.75 -7.03
N GLY A 31 -14.20 10.38 -6.79
CA GLY A 31 -15.30 9.79 -6.04
C GLY A 31 -14.95 9.57 -4.56
N LEU A 32 -14.11 10.43 -3.98
CA LEU A 32 -13.66 10.31 -2.59
C LEU A 32 -14.85 10.21 -1.63
N SER A 33 -14.80 9.23 -0.73
CA SER A 33 -15.86 8.90 0.22
C SER A 33 -15.34 8.83 1.66
N SER A 34 -16.26 8.72 2.63
CA SER A 34 -15.92 8.53 4.04
C SER A 34 -15.21 7.20 4.33
N GLY A 35 -15.27 6.23 3.41
CA GLY A 35 -14.57 4.95 3.51
C GLY A 35 -13.09 5.04 3.16
N ASP A 36 -12.65 6.17 2.59
CA ASP A 36 -11.30 6.35 2.08
C ASP A 36 -10.36 7.00 3.12
N VAL A 37 -9.06 6.91 2.82
CA VAL A 37 -7.99 7.57 3.58
C VAL A 37 -7.23 8.51 2.64
N VAL A 38 -7.16 9.79 3.01
CA VAL A 38 -6.35 10.80 2.31
C VAL A 38 -5.06 11.05 3.08
N VAL A 39 -3.92 11.02 2.38
CA VAL A 39 -2.62 11.39 2.95
C VAL A 39 -2.09 12.63 2.24
N GLY A 40 -2.15 13.78 2.91
CA GLY A 40 -1.59 15.03 2.39
C GLY A 40 -0.08 15.08 2.50
N ILE A 41 0.63 15.43 1.43
CA ILE A 41 2.10 15.45 1.40
C ILE A 41 2.56 16.84 0.99
N ALA A 42 3.30 17.51 1.87
CA ALA A 42 3.97 18.75 1.56
C ALA A 42 5.08 19.01 2.58
N ALA A 43 6.32 19.22 2.11
CA ALA A 43 7.44 19.50 3.02
C ALA A 43 7.18 20.75 3.87
N SER A 44 6.57 21.77 3.25
CA SER A 44 6.21 23.03 3.91
C SER A 44 5.12 22.88 4.97
N GLY A 45 4.25 21.87 4.86
CA GLY A 45 3.05 21.69 5.68
C GLY A 45 1.95 22.74 5.48
N ARG A 46 2.07 23.60 4.46
CA ARG A 46 1.16 24.73 4.22
C ARG A 46 0.73 24.91 2.76
N THR A 47 1.05 23.97 1.88
CA THR A 47 0.68 24.05 0.46
C THR A 47 -0.85 24.12 0.29
N PRO A 48 -1.41 25.20 -0.30
CA PRO A 48 -2.85 25.43 -0.31
C PRO A 48 -3.66 24.30 -0.97
N TYR A 49 -3.23 23.79 -2.13
CA TYR A 49 -3.88 22.68 -2.81
C TYR A 49 -4.00 21.45 -1.89
N THR A 50 -2.89 21.03 -1.27
CA THR A 50 -2.87 19.86 -0.39
C THR A 50 -3.75 20.06 0.84
N LEU A 51 -3.67 21.25 1.46
CA LEU A 51 -4.48 21.58 2.63
C LEU A 51 -5.99 21.61 2.29
N ALA A 52 -6.36 22.12 1.12
CA ALA A 52 -7.72 22.12 0.62
C ALA A 52 -8.27 20.70 0.42
N ALA A 53 -7.50 19.81 -0.22
CA ALA A 53 -7.85 18.40 -0.38
C ALA A 53 -8.06 17.71 0.98
N MET A 54 -7.18 17.97 1.96
CA MET A 54 -7.31 17.44 3.31
C MET A 54 -8.56 17.96 4.04
N ARG A 55 -8.87 19.25 3.91
CA ARG A 55 -10.08 19.85 4.51
C ARG A 55 -11.36 19.30 3.88
N TYR A 56 -11.38 19.11 2.57
CA TYR A 56 -12.49 18.45 1.88
C TYR A 56 -12.70 17.03 2.41
N ALA A 57 -11.62 16.24 2.49
CA ALA A 57 -11.67 14.89 3.04
C ALA A 57 -12.21 14.85 4.48
N ARG A 58 -11.79 15.79 5.34
CA ARG A 58 -12.34 15.97 6.69
C ARG A 58 -13.84 16.27 6.68
N ALA A 59 -14.30 17.14 5.79
CA ALA A 59 -15.70 17.57 5.72
C ALA A 59 -16.66 16.44 5.32
N ILE A 60 -16.16 15.40 4.66
CA ILE A 60 -16.93 14.21 4.27
C ILE A 60 -16.62 12.98 5.14
N ASP A 61 -16.06 13.19 6.34
CA ASP A 61 -15.72 12.15 7.32
C ASP A 61 -14.67 11.11 6.90
N ALA A 62 -13.95 11.34 5.80
CA ALA A 62 -12.82 10.51 5.41
C ALA A 62 -11.67 10.63 6.43
N LYS A 63 -10.88 9.56 6.58
CA LYS A 63 -9.68 9.62 7.43
C LYS A 63 -8.59 10.41 6.72
N VAL A 64 -7.86 11.20 7.50
CA VAL A 64 -6.85 12.12 6.97
C VAL A 64 -5.56 11.96 7.76
N GLY A 65 -4.49 11.62 7.06
CA GLY A 65 -3.12 11.71 7.54
C GLY A 65 -2.35 12.79 6.80
N CYS A 66 -1.16 13.15 7.30
CA CYS A 66 -0.24 13.99 6.54
C CYS A 66 1.22 13.61 6.76
N ILE A 67 2.06 13.97 5.79
CA ILE A 67 3.52 13.87 5.88
C ILE A 67 4.09 15.26 5.63
N VAL A 68 4.68 15.85 6.66
CA VAL A 68 5.25 17.20 6.66
C VAL A 68 6.66 17.18 7.23
N ASN A 69 7.44 18.22 6.94
CA ASN A 69 8.84 18.31 7.40
C ASN A 69 9.09 19.52 8.34
N ASN A 70 8.03 20.25 8.67
CA ASN A 70 8.02 21.31 9.68
C ASN A 70 6.93 21.00 10.72
N PRO A 71 7.17 21.32 12.01
CA PRO A 71 6.17 21.17 13.07
C PRO A 71 5.24 22.38 13.13
N GLY A 72 4.08 22.23 13.78
CA GLY A 72 3.10 23.29 14.02
C GLY A 72 2.47 23.81 12.74
N THR A 73 2.23 22.92 11.77
CA THR A 73 1.74 23.33 10.45
C THR A 73 0.23 23.18 10.32
N ALA A 74 -0.39 23.96 9.42
CA ALA A 74 -1.83 23.87 9.18
C ALA A 74 -2.26 22.46 8.71
N MET A 75 -1.40 21.75 7.97
CA MET A 75 -1.65 20.35 7.60
C MET A 75 -1.58 19.42 8.81
N GLU A 76 -0.63 19.61 9.71
CA GLU A 76 -0.54 18.84 10.96
C GLU A 76 -1.82 18.97 11.80
N GLU A 77 -2.31 20.20 11.99
CA GLU A 77 -3.56 20.47 12.71
C GLU A 77 -4.80 19.87 12.02
N THR A 78 -4.78 19.81 10.69
CA THR A 78 -5.89 19.26 9.88
C THR A 78 -5.90 17.72 9.86
N ALA A 79 -4.77 17.06 10.13
CA ALA A 79 -4.69 15.60 10.06
C ALA A 79 -5.21 14.94 11.35
N HIS A 80 -5.85 13.77 11.20
CA HIS A 80 -6.09 12.86 12.33
C HIS A 80 -4.80 12.13 12.74
N TYR A 81 -3.94 11.83 11.75
CA TYR A 81 -2.70 11.09 11.92
C TYR A 81 -1.53 11.86 11.27
N PRO A 82 -1.00 12.90 11.92
CA PRO A 82 0.14 13.64 11.38
C PRO A 82 1.45 12.86 11.55
N ILE A 83 2.28 12.87 10.50
CA ILE A 83 3.66 12.38 10.53
C ILE A 83 4.58 13.57 10.23
N VAL A 84 5.24 14.05 11.28
CA VAL A 84 6.18 15.18 11.21
C VAL A 84 7.61 14.64 11.18
N VAL A 85 8.29 14.74 10.04
CA VAL A 85 9.65 14.25 9.87
C VAL A 85 10.64 15.41 9.82
N LEU A 86 11.26 15.70 10.96
CA LEU A 86 12.21 16.80 11.11
C LEU A 86 13.56 16.45 10.44
N CYS A 87 13.75 16.91 9.20
CA CYS A 87 14.98 16.67 8.43
C CYS A 87 16.07 17.72 8.66
N GLY A 88 15.74 18.85 9.31
CA GLY A 88 16.61 20.02 9.42
C GLY A 88 16.82 20.76 8.09
N PRO A 89 17.60 21.86 8.07
CA PRO A 89 17.82 22.67 6.87
C PRO A 89 18.42 21.88 5.72
N GLU A 90 17.93 22.07 4.50
CA GLU A 90 18.47 21.42 3.30
C GLU A 90 19.87 21.95 2.94
N VAL A 91 20.70 21.11 2.31
CA VAL A 91 22.05 21.51 1.87
C VAL A 91 22.02 22.64 0.84
N ILE A 92 20.97 22.68 0.01
CA ILE A 92 20.61 23.82 -0.82
C ILE A 92 19.35 24.42 -0.19
N THR A 93 19.43 25.65 0.29
CA THR A 93 18.32 26.34 0.97
C THR A 93 17.03 26.25 0.16
N GLY A 94 15.99 25.67 0.76
CA GLY A 94 14.66 25.51 0.14
C GLY A 94 14.51 24.33 -0.82
N SER A 95 15.57 23.61 -1.16
CA SER A 95 15.51 22.45 -2.08
C SER A 95 14.99 21.19 -1.38
N THR A 96 13.71 21.20 -0.99
CA THR A 96 13.04 20.14 -0.23
C THR A 96 12.90 18.82 -0.99
N ARG A 97 13.15 18.79 -2.29
CA ARG A 97 13.28 17.53 -3.06
C ARG A 97 14.40 16.60 -2.55
N LEU A 98 15.31 17.10 -1.71
CA LEU A 98 16.45 16.36 -1.16
C LEU A 98 16.06 15.54 0.09
N LYS A 99 16.38 16.00 1.30
CA LYS A 99 16.12 15.21 2.52
C LYS A 99 14.64 15.04 2.77
N SER A 100 13.86 16.11 2.60
CA SER A 100 12.42 16.08 2.85
C SER A 100 11.70 15.10 1.90
N GLY A 101 12.01 15.15 0.59
CA GLY A 101 11.49 14.20 -0.39
C GLY A 101 11.93 12.75 -0.13
N THR A 102 13.18 12.54 0.28
CA THR A 102 13.69 11.21 0.67
C THR A 102 12.92 10.66 1.88
N ALA A 103 12.72 11.49 2.91
CA ALA A 103 11.95 11.13 4.09
C ALA A 103 10.50 10.76 3.75
N GLN A 104 9.83 11.58 2.92
CA GLN A 104 8.46 11.30 2.47
C GLN A 104 8.36 9.97 1.74
N LYS A 105 9.31 9.64 0.85
CA LYS A 105 9.38 8.33 0.20
C LYS A 105 9.47 7.18 1.20
N LEU A 106 10.34 7.29 2.21
CA LEU A 106 10.51 6.24 3.21
C LEU A 106 9.21 6.03 4.02
N VAL A 107 8.56 7.11 4.44
CA VAL A 107 7.27 7.05 5.16
C VAL A 107 6.18 6.41 4.30
N LEU A 108 6.03 6.82 3.03
CA LEU A 108 5.06 6.23 2.12
C LEU A 108 5.30 4.72 1.90
N ASN A 109 6.57 4.33 1.74
CA ASN A 109 6.95 2.93 1.65
C ASN A 109 6.54 2.16 2.90
N MET A 110 6.72 2.74 4.09
CA MET A 110 6.31 2.10 5.36
C MET A 110 4.80 1.95 5.45
N ILE A 111 4.03 3.01 5.16
CA ILE A 111 2.56 2.99 5.21
C ILE A 111 2.01 1.89 4.31
N THR A 112 2.43 1.88 3.04
CA THR A 112 1.93 0.92 2.05
C THR A 112 2.38 -0.51 2.38
N THR A 113 3.65 -0.71 2.70
CA THR A 113 4.18 -2.06 3.01
C THR A 113 3.55 -2.63 4.27
N ALA A 114 3.50 -1.86 5.36
CA ALA A 114 2.90 -2.33 6.61
C ALA A 114 1.41 -2.64 6.45
N SER A 115 0.68 -1.82 5.68
CA SER A 115 -0.73 -2.07 5.38
C SER A 115 -0.92 -3.37 4.60
N MET A 116 -0.12 -3.60 3.55
CA MET A 116 -0.20 -4.84 2.75
C MET A 116 0.18 -6.09 3.55
N VAL A 117 1.16 -5.99 4.45
CA VAL A 117 1.48 -7.06 5.41
C VAL A 117 0.27 -7.39 6.29
N ARG A 118 -0.40 -6.36 6.84
CA ARG A 118 -1.60 -6.54 7.67
C ARG A 118 -2.82 -7.05 6.91
N LEU A 119 -2.87 -6.85 5.59
CA LEU A 119 -3.90 -7.41 4.69
C LEU A 119 -3.56 -8.83 4.20
N GLY A 120 -2.55 -9.48 4.79
CA GLY A 120 -2.20 -10.86 4.47
C GLY A 120 -1.57 -11.03 3.08
N LYS A 121 -0.99 -9.98 2.50
CA LYS A 121 -0.31 -10.02 1.19
C LYS A 121 1.12 -10.57 1.30
N VAL A 122 1.60 -10.82 2.52
CA VAL A 122 2.93 -11.33 2.84
C VAL A 122 2.81 -12.56 3.74
N TYR A 123 3.62 -13.57 3.47
CA TYR A 123 3.85 -14.72 4.36
C TYR A 123 5.28 -14.65 4.84
N GLU A 124 5.47 -14.49 6.16
CA GLU A 124 6.80 -14.20 6.74
C GLU A 124 7.39 -12.92 6.14
N ASN A 125 8.42 -13.03 5.31
CA ASN A 125 9.00 -11.91 4.55
C ASN A 125 8.79 -12.05 3.03
N LEU A 126 8.00 -13.03 2.58
CA LEU A 126 7.76 -13.34 1.18
C LEU A 126 6.46 -12.70 0.69
N MET A 127 6.54 -12.01 -0.44
CA MET A 127 5.37 -11.43 -1.10
C MET A 127 4.59 -12.54 -1.80
N ILE A 128 3.49 -12.99 -1.20
CA ILE A 128 2.70 -14.12 -1.68
C ILE A 128 1.51 -13.71 -2.57
N ASP A 129 1.29 -12.41 -2.76
CA ASP A 129 0.26 -11.86 -3.66
C ASP A 129 0.90 -11.32 -4.95
N VAL A 130 1.79 -12.11 -5.56
CA VAL A 130 2.47 -11.76 -6.81
C VAL A 130 1.65 -12.23 -7.99
N ALA A 131 1.32 -11.31 -8.91
CA ALA A 131 0.71 -11.64 -10.18
C ALA A 131 1.78 -12.11 -11.19
N PRO A 132 1.75 -13.37 -11.68
CA PRO A 132 2.75 -13.90 -12.60
C PRO A 132 2.48 -13.43 -14.04
N SER A 133 2.67 -12.14 -14.31
CA SER A 133 2.35 -11.54 -15.63
C SER A 133 3.47 -11.63 -16.67
N ASN A 134 4.65 -12.14 -16.29
CA ASN A 134 5.78 -12.37 -17.18
C ASN A 134 6.67 -13.49 -16.62
N SER A 135 7.58 -14.02 -17.46
CA SER A 135 8.46 -15.13 -17.10
C SER A 135 9.25 -14.91 -15.81
N LYS A 136 9.76 -13.70 -15.55
CA LYS A 136 10.46 -13.36 -14.31
C LYS A 136 9.55 -13.45 -13.09
N LEU A 137 8.32 -12.94 -13.19
CA LEU A 137 7.35 -13.00 -12.09
C LEU A 137 6.83 -14.42 -11.87
N THR A 138 6.68 -15.22 -12.92
CA THR A 138 6.37 -16.65 -12.80
C THR A 138 7.49 -17.41 -12.09
N ALA A 139 8.75 -17.23 -12.51
CA ALA A 139 9.90 -17.84 -11.86
C ALA A 139 10.00 -17.44 -10.38
N ARG A 140 9.73 -16.17 -10.07
CA ARG A 140 9.65 -15.68 -8.69
C ARG A 140 8.53 -16.36 -7.90
N ALA A 141 7.33 -16.48 -8.47
CA ALA A 141 6.19 -17.13 -7.81
C ALA A 141 6.51 -18.60 -7.48
N VAL A 142 7.07 -19.34 -8.44
CA VAL A 142 7.53 -20.72 -8.24
C VAL A 142 8.60 -20.78 -7.14
N GLY A 143 9.60 -19.88 -7.18
CA GLY A 143 10.64 -19.82 -6.14
C GLY A 143 10.08 -19.58 -4.75
N ILE A 144 9.08 -18.72 -4.60
CA ILE A 144 8.41 -18.46 -3.32
C ILE A 144 7.66 -19.69 -2.82
N ILE A 145 6.96 -20.41 -3.70
CA ILE A 145 6.26 -21.65 -3.31
C ILE A 145 7.27 -22.66 -2.78
N ARG A 146 8.37 -22.88 -3.50
CA ARG A 146 9.44 -23.81 -3.10
C ARG A 146 10.04 -23.45 -1.74
N GLU A 147 10.33 -22.16 -1.52
CA GLU A 147 10.88 -21.68 -0.24
C GLU A 147 9.94 -21.95 0.94
N ILE A 148 8.63 -21.86 0.74
CA ILE A 148 7.65 -22.04 1.83
C ILE A 148 7.33 -23.52 2.07
N THR A 149 7.30 -24.34 1.01
CA THR A 149 6.75 -25.70 1.09
C THR A 149 7.79 -26.80 0.93
N ASP A 150 9.07 -26.45 0.74
CA ASP A 150 10.17 -27.37 0.42
C ASP A 150 9.92 -28.26 -0.81
N ALA A 151 8.97 -27.87 -1.68
CA ALA A 151 8.62 -28.63 -2.87
C ALA A 151 9.69 -28.48 -3.97
N ASP A 152 9.79 -29.49 -4.83
CA ASP A 152 10.57 -29.36 -6.06
C ASP A 152 9.92 -28.37 -7.05
N GLU A 153 10.70 -27.98 -8.06
CA GLU A 153 10.26 -26.99 -9.03
C GLU A 153 9.06 -27.45 -9.86
N ALA A 154 9.03 -28.74 -10.24
CA ALA A 154 7.93 -29.29 -11.03
C ALA A 154 6.61 -29.25 -10.25
N THR A 155 6.64 -29.65 -8.98
CA THR A 155 5.50 -29.63 -8.06
C THR A 155 5.01 -28.20 -7.83
N ALA A 156 5.94 -27.26 -7.59
CA ALA A 156 5.60 -25.85 -7.39
C ALA A 156 4.97 -25.22 -8.65
N GLN A 157 5.49 -25.53 -9.85
CA GLN A 157 4.91 -25.08 -11.11
C GLN A 157 3.50 -25.65 -11.34
N GLN A 158 3.32 -26.94 -11.08
CA GLN A 158 2.01 -27.60 -11.19
C GLN A 158 0.99 -26.98 -10.23
N ALA A 159 1.37 -26.77 -8.96
CA ALA A 159 0.50 -26.14 -7.97
C ALA A 159 0.17 -24.70 -8.34
N LEU A 160 1.13 -23.91 -8.82
CA LEU A 160 0.89 -22.54 -9.30
C LEU A 160 -0.10 -22.52 -10.47
N ALA A 161 0.03 -23.46 -11.42
CA ALA A 161 -0.88 -23.57 -12.55
C ALA A 161 -2.28 -24.03 -12.13
N ALA A 162 -2.38 -24.97 -11.19
CA ALA A 162 -3.65 -25.51 -10.70
C ALA A 162 -4.47 -24.48 -9.91
N TYR A 163 -3.81 -23.69 -9.06
CA TYR A 163 -4.48 -22.80 -8.09
C TYR A 163 -4.38 -21.31 -8.44
N GLY A 164 -3.73 -20.96 -9.55
CA GLY A 164 -3.69 -19.61 -10.11
C GLY A 164 -2.90 -18.57 -9.32
N GLY A 165 -2.33 -18.92 -8.16
CA GLY A 165 -1.59 -17.99 -7.33
C GLY A 165 -0.81 -18.64 -6.21
N VAL A 166 0.24 -17.94 -5.75
CA VAL A 166 1.18 -18.42 -4.72
C VAL A 166 0.44 -18.78 -3.42
N LYS A 167 -0.50 -17.95 -2.95
CA LYS A 167 -1.24 -18.21 -1.70
C LYS A 167 -1.94 -19.57 -1.70
N ALA A 168 -2.70 -19.84 -2.75
CA ALA A 168 -3.51 -21.05 -2.87
C ALA A 168 -2.63 -22.27 -3.14
N ALA A 169 -1.63 -22.15 -4.02
CA ALA A 169 -0.64 -23.19 -4.27
C ALA A 169 0.11 -23.60 -2.99
N THR A 170 0.64 -22.62 -2.24
CA THR A 170 1.33 -22.85 -0.98
C THR A 170 0.40 -23.50 0.05
N PHE A 171 -0.83 -23.01 0.20
CA PHE A 171 -1.78 -23.57 1.16
C PHE A 171 -2.16 -25.02 0.81
N ALA A 172 -2.42 -25.32 -0.46
CA ALA A 172 -2.72 -26.67 -0.94
C ALA A 172 -1.58 -27.63 -0.62
N LEU A 173 -0.33 -27.27 -0.94
CA LEU A 173 0.84 -28.11 -0.70
C LEU A 173 1.12 -28.36 0.79
N LEU A 174 0.91 -27.36 1.65
CA LEU A 174 1.13 -27.50 3.10
C LEU A 174 0.04 -28.30 3.83
N THR A 175 -1.18 -28.34 3.28
CA THR A 175 -2.34 -28.97 3.92
C THR A 175 -2.75 -30.29 3.28
N GLY A 176 -2.34 -30.53 2.04
CA GLY A 176 -2.81 -31.64 1.22
C GLY A 176 -4.23 -31.45 0.66
N LEU A 177 -4.92 -30.34 0.97
CA LEU A 177 -6.23 -30.03 0.42
C LEU A 177 -6.19 -29.87 -1.10
N GLN A 178 -7.30 -30.20 -1.76
CA GLN A 178 -7.41 -30.19 -3.21
C GLN A 178 -8.66 -29.43 -3.68
N GLY A 179 -8.61 -28.92 -4.90
CA GLY A 179 -9.77 -28.30 -5.55
C GLY A 179 -10.28 -27.07 -4.81
N ASP A 180 -11.62 -26.93 -4.78
CA ASP A 180 -12.27 -25.72 -4.25
C ASP A 180 -12.09 -25.54 -2.74
N ASP A 181 -11.85 -26.62 -1.99
CA ASP A 181 -11.60 -26.57 -0.54
C ASP A 181 -10.43 -25.64 -0.17
N VAL A 182 -9.43 -25.54 -1.05
CA VAL A 182 -8.27 -24.63 -0.89
C VAL A 182 -8.72 -23.17 -0.93
N HIS A 183 -9.56 -22.82 -1.89
CA HIS A 183 -10.05 -21.46 -2.08
C HIS A 183 -11.05 -21.08 -0.99
N ASP A 184 -11.92 -22.00 -0.59
CA ASP A 184 -12.90 -21.80 0.48
C ASP A 184 -12.22 -21.58 1.83
N ALA A 185 -11.19 -22.35 2.16
CA ALA A 185 -10.43 -22.18 3.39
C ALA A 185 -9.70 -20.82 3.45
N LEU A 186 -9.15 -20.38 2.32
CA LEU A 186 -8.52 -19.07 2.21
C LEU A 186 -9.53 -17.93 2.29
N ALA A 187 -10.69 -18.07 1.64
CA ALA A 187 -11.78 -17.09 1.70
C ALA A 187 -12.30 -16.93 3.13
N ALA A 188 -12.51 -18.04 3.85
CA ALA A 188 -12.90 -18.04 5.27
C ALA A 188 -11.86 -17.40 6.21
N SER A 189 -10.64 -17.18 5.73
CA SER A 189 -9.54 -16.56 6.47
C SER A 189 -9.16 -15.18 5.93
N ASP A 190 -10.03 -14.54 5.14
CA ASP A 190 -9.78 -13.23 4.51
C ASP A 190 -8.47 -13.23 3.68
N GLY A 191 -8.13 -14.37 3.07
CA GLY A 191 -6.91 -14.56 2.28
C GLY A 191 -5.61 -14.58 3.09
N HIS A 192 -5.67 -14.71 4.42
CA HIS A 192 -4.49 -14.83 5.29
C HIS A 192 -4.03 -16.29 5.40
N VAL A 193 -2.95 -16.64 4.70
CA VAL A 193 -2.42 -18.02 4.67
C VAL A 193 -2.08 -18.55 6.07
N LYS A 194 -1.43 -17.75 6.93
CA LYS A 194 -1.12 -18.17 8.33
C LYS A 194 -2.37 -18.50 9.14
N ARG A 195 -3.43 -17.70 9.01
CA ARG A 195 -4.71 -17.91 9.72
C ARG A 195 -5.45 -19.13 9.17
N ALA A 196 -5.42 -19.33 7.86
CA ALA A 196 -5.98 -20.52 7.22
C ALA A 196 -5.29 -21.79 7.71
N LEU A 197 -3.95 -21.81 7.74
CA LEU A 197 -3.17 -22.95 8.24
C LEU A 197 -3.48 -23.27 9.72
N HIS A 198 -3.56 -22.24 10.55
CA HIS A 198 -3.91 -22.42 11.97
C HIS A 198 -5.31 -23.00 12.16
N THR A 199 -6.28 -22.51 11.38
CA THR A 199 -7.67 -23.00 11.43
C THR A 199 -7.77 -24.44 10.93
N PHE A 200 -7.05 -24.77 9.86
CA PHE A 200 -6.97 -26.12 9.32
C PHE A 200 -6.41 -27.12 10.33
N LYS A 201 -5.28 -26.82 10.98
CA LYS A 201 -4.66 -27.70 11.99
C LYS A 201 -5.60 -27.99 13.16
N LYS A 202 -6.27 -26.96 13.69
CA LYS A 202 -7.24 -27.13 14.78
C LYS A 202 -8.39 -28.09 14.43
N ARG A 203 -8.84 -28.10 13.17
CA ARG A 203 -9.91 -29.01 12.71
C ARG A 203 -9.45 -30.47 12.60
N GLN A 204 -8.16 -30.74 12.41
CA GLN A 204 -7.63 -32.11 12.40
C GLN A 204 -7.40 -32.67 13.81
N GLU A 205 -7.23 -31.80 14.79
CA GLU A 205 -7.02 -32.17 16.20
C GLU A 205 -8.32 -32.38 16.99
N SER A 206 -9.48 -32.02 16.40
CA SER A 206 -10.82 -32.16 16.99
C SER A 206 -11.56 -33.37 16.40
#